data_AF-A0A5B9P889-F1
#
_entry.id   AF-A0A5B9P889-F1
#
_cell.length_a   1.000
_cell.length_b   1.000
_cell.length_c   1.000
_cell.angle_alpha   90.00
_cell.angle_beta   90.00
_cell.angle_gamma   90.00
#
_symmetry.space_group_name_H-M   'P 1'
#
loop_
_entity.id
_entity.type
_entity.pdbx_description
1 polymer ?
#
loop_
_entity_poly.entity_id
_entity_poly.type
_entity_poly.pdbx_seq_one_letter_code
_entity_poly.pdbx_strand_id
1 'polypeptide(L)'
;MRLRFSPLAVLALLLCSSVSSLFAQQPVADWTFVPDYVLPAKAENHPGPRIDNPKGNAPLVEIDSASLRFNSELPTERLRHLLPSESIPREAFSVEMWILHHVNQPVGAVVAAKGKVPGDTVPWSLGFHNWKSSFSTQGIDGAMVQLQSRIKRWGGYKQRWIHLVAAYDGDVIRMFVNGEEVASGHMHHDKLAWPEHTELELAAYMNSEPFMQWANLVHRVKIYTEALSETQINRNFFALQKVVEEGRLYDGLFHFTAGPYLNYMTQESVNVVWETDRDATAKLEWGTTAELGEEMELSKSNRLQTATIKGLKPATPYFYRIRSNCGDEQIDSGLLTFKTAVKESQPFKFAVIGDTESRPHVNDRLAKLIWSERPNFLINLGDLTDAGKEPHRYEWTHEYFIGMNQLTSRVPVFAVPGNGEDDLYWYNHYHDYPEPEGFYKFRFGDAAFFMLDSNQRKEEFVPGGKQYEWLKKELAACDAKWKFACHHHAAYTGEEDDYGDTWKEGTTFGDPAVQKIVPLYEEFGVDMVMFGHLHLYERSHPMKGGQVDFAAGTIHLLAGGGGGNIEDFAPTPTFFSAKVHRGHHYVIIESQNNTLTMRMYDTNGAIRDSLVLSKQDDGKVTMKAGDTEQVDRK
;
A
#
# COMPACT_ATOMS: atom_id res chain seq x y z
N MET A 1 -21.23 -58.99 52.50
CA MET A 1 -20.98 -60.21 51.70
C MET A 1 -22.13 -60.36 50.73
N ARG A 2 -21.98 -59.84 49.50
CA ARG A 2 -23.07 -59.63 48.54
C ARG A 2 -23.16 -60.80 47.56
N LEU A 3 -24.34 -61.40 47.48
CA LEU A 3 -24.77 -62.27 46.38
C LEU A 3 -25.66 -61.45 45.43
N ARG A 4 -25.48 -61.76 44.15
CA ARG A 4 -26.08 -61.17 42.94
C ARG A 4 -27.60 -61.30 42.94
N PHE A 5 -28.28 -60.34 42.30
CA PHE A 5 -29.27 -60.57 41.22
C PHE A 5 -29.57 -59.22 40.51
N SER A 6 -29.68 -59.29 39.19
CA SER A 6 -30.29 -58.32 38.25
C SER A 6 -31.12 -59.19 37.27
N PRO A 7 -32.10 -58.71 36.47
CA PRO A 7 -32.38 -57.31 36.10
C PRO A 7 -33.87 -56.91 36.05
N LEU A 8 -34.16 -55.61 35.97
CA LEU A 8 -35.41 -55.11 35.36
C LEU A 8 -35.20 -53.75 34.69
N ALA A 9 -35.87 -53.64 33.54
CA ALA A 9 -35.73 -52.67 32.47
C ALA A 9 -35.96 -51.19 32.87
N VAL A 10 -35.21 -50.30 32.22
CA VAL A 10 -35.71 -48.95 31.86
C VAL A 10 -35.29 -48.64 30.41
N LEU A 11 -36.30 -48.24 29.65
CA LEU A 11 -36.34 -47.74 28.28
C LEU A 11 -35.13 -46.86 27.89
N ALA A 12 -34.45 -47.20 26.80
CA ALA A 12 -33.61 -46.29 26.04
C ALA A 12 -34.42 -45.74 24.85
N LEU A 13 -34.76 -44.45 24.90
CA LEU A 13 -35.28 -43.73 23.75
C LEU A 13 -34.13 -43.49 22.77
N LEU A 14 -34.26 -44.07 21.58
CA LEU A 14 -33.51 -43.73 20.38
C LEU A 14 -33.84 -42.29 19.97
N LEU A 15 -32.92 -41.36 20.19
CA LEU A 15 -32.84 -40.11 19.44
C LEU A 15 -31.75 -40.29 18.38
N CYS A 16 -32.18 -40.70 17.19
CA CYS A 16 -31.43 -40.43 15.96
C CYS A 16 -31.46 -38.91 15.72
N SER A 17 -30.51 -38.17 16.27
CA SER A 17 -30.14 -36.88 15.72
C SER A 17 -29.21 -37.13 14.54
N SER A 18 -29.76 -36.98 13.34
CA SER A 18 -29.01 -36.84 12.11
C SER A 18 -27.96 -35.74 12.29
N VAL A 19 -26.69 -36.14 12.39
CA VAL A 19 -25.58 -35.24 12.14
C VAL A 19 -25.62 -34.96 10.66
N SER A 20 -26.36 -33.93 10.26
CA SER A 20 -26.23 -33.34 8.94
C SER A 20 -24.80 -32.82 8.85
N SER A 21 -23.95 -33.57 8.18
CA SER A 21 -22.66 -33.09 7.70
C SER A 21 -22.92 -31.80 6.92
N LEU A 22 -22.55 -30.65 7.51
CA LEU A 22 -22.46 -29.37 6.82
C LEU A 22 -21.37 -29.50 5.75
N PHE A 23 -21.72 -30.02 4.58
CA PHE A 23 -20.90 -29.81 3.41
C PHE A 23 -20.97 -28.31 3.09
N ALA A 24 -19.81 -27.65 3.11
CA ALA A 24 -19.72 -26.29 2.59
C ALA A 24 -20.12 -26.32 1.11
N GLN A 25 -21.21 -25.62 0.78
CA GLN A 25 -21.72 -25.53 -0.59
C GLN A 25 -20.64 -24.91 -1.49
N GLN A 26 -20.32 -25.59 -2.60
CA GLN A 26 -19.31 -25.13 -3.53
C GLN A 26 -19.92 -24.10 -4.49
N PRO A 27 -19.32 -22.91 -4.66
CA PRO A 27 -19.75 -21.96 -5.66
C PRO A 27 -19.56 -22.53 -7.08
N VAL A 28 -20.38 -22.11 -8.04
CA VAL A 28 -20.17 -22.43 -9.46
C VAL A 28 -19.00 -21.62 -10.06
N ALA A 29 -18.68 -20.49 -9.43
CA ALA A 29 -17.49 -19.70 -9.74
C ALA A 29 -16.90 -19.06 -8.48
N ASP A 30 -15.58 -19.10 -8.35
CA ASP A 30 -14.82 -18.48 -7.26
C ASP A 30 -13.54 -17.89 -7.84
N TRP A 31 -13.53 -16.57 -8.00
CA TRP A 31 -12.39 -15.85 -8.57
C TRP A 31 -11.76 -14.97 -7.52
N THR A 32 -10.45 -15.11 -7.35
CA THR A 32 -9.61 -14.20 -6.56
C THR A 32 -8.82 -13.30 -7.50
N PHE A 33 -8.69 -12.03 -7.12
CA PHE A 33 -7.98 -11.02 -7.87
C PHE A 33 -6.87 -10.42 -7.00
N VAL A 34 -5.70 -10.29 -7.60
CA VAL A 34 -4.46 -9.86 -6.96
C VAL A 34 -3.84 -8.75 -7.82
N PRO A 35 -3.54 -7.57 -7.26
CA PRO A 35 -2.86 -6.50 -7.99
C PRO A 35 -1.55 -6.97 -8.60
N ASP A 36 -1.28 -6.55 -9.85
CA ASP A 36 -0.06 -6.94 -10.56
C ASP A 36 1.04 -5.90 -10.40
N TYR A 37 1.66 -5.91 -9.22
CA TYR A 37 2.70 -4.97 -8.82
C TYR A 37 4.09 -5.57 -9.00
N VAL A 38 4.67 -5.29 -10.16
CA VAL A 38 6.03 -5.72 -10.52
C VAL A 38 6.80 -4.64 -11.24
N LEU A 39 8.11 -4.61 -10.97
CA LEU A 39 9.02 -3.79 -11.73
C LEU A 39 9.08 -4.25 -13.19
N PRO A 40 9.31 -3.33 -14.15
CA PRO A 40 9.28 -3.66 -15.56
C PRO A 40 10.48 -4.50 -16.04
N ALA A 41 10.30 -5.17 -17.17
CA ALA A 41 11.32 -5.90 -17.91
C ALA A 41 12.03 -6.97 -17.05
N LYS A 42 13.37 -7.09 -17.13
CA LYS A 42 14.13 -8.13 -16.41
C LYS A 42 14.12 -8.00 -14.89
N ALA A 43 13.50 -6.96 -14.34
CA ALA A 43 13.31 -6.78 -12.91
C ALA A 43 12.00 -7.39 -12.39
N GLU A 44 11.11 -7.79 -13.31
CA GLU A 44 9.84 -8.47 -13.01
C GLU A 44 10.11 -9.69 -12.14
N ASN A 45 9.44 -9.74 -10.98
CA ASN A 45 9.60 -10.80 -10.01
C ASN A 45 8.36 -10.86 -9.11
N HIS A 46 7.78 -12.04 -8.98
CA HIS A 46 6.78 -12.34 -7.96
C HIS A 46 7.42 -13.24 -6.92
N PRO A 47 7.80 -12.73 -5.74
CA PRO A 47 8.35 -13.56 -4.68
C PRO A 47 7.34 -14.61 -4.24
N GLY A 48 7.70 -15.89 -4.39
CA GLY A 48 6.88 -17.02 -4.00
C GLY A 48 5.66 -17.28 -4.90
N PRO A 49 4.83 -18.27 -4.52
CA PRO A 49 3.59 -18.60 -5.20
C PRO A 49 2.56 -17.45 -5.14
N ARG A 50 1.78 -17.29 -6.21
CA ARG A 50 0.65 -16.35 -6.29
C ARG A 50 -0.57 -17.03 -6.90
N ILE A 51 -1.74 -16.46 -6.65
CA ILE A 51 -2.96 -16.80 -7.41
C ILE A 51 -2.94 -15.98 -8.70
N ASP A 52 -3.07 -16.67 -9.84
CA ASP A 52 -3.20 -16.01 -11.14
C ASP A 52 -4.56 -15.33 -11.25
N ASN A 53 -4.57 -14.08 -11.72
CA ASN A 53 -5.82 -13.40 -12.03
C ASN A 53 -6.57 -14.17 -13.11
N PRO A 54 -7.90 -14.33 -12.97
CA PRO A 54 -8.70 -15.04 -13.95
C PRO A 54 -8.66 -14.28 -15.29
N LYS A 55 -8.50 -15.03 -16.38
CA LYS A 55 -8.44 -14.49 -17.74
C LYS A 55 -9.66 -14.97 -18.51
N GLY A 56 -10.32 -14.06 -19.21
CA GLY A 56 -11.42 -14.40 -20.11
C GLY A 56 -10.94 -15.23 -21.29
N ASN A 57 -11.67 -16.29 -21.64
CA ASN A 57 -11.43 -17.07 -22.85
C ASN A 57 -12.09 -16.41 -24.07
N ALA A 58 -11.73 -15.16 -24.35
CA ALA A 58 -12.29 -14.42 -25.49
C ALA A 58 -11.83 -15.04 -26.82
N PRO A 59 -12.71 -15.14 -27.83
CA PRO A 59 -12.31 -15.53 -29.18
C PRO A 59 -11.39 -14.47 -29.80
N LEU A 60 -10.60 -14.87 -30.82
CA LEU A 60 -9.68 -13.97 -31.54
C LEU A 60 -10.36 -12.72 -32.12
N VAL A 61 -11.65 -12.82 -32.44
CA VAL A 61 -12.50 -11.72 -32.89
C VAL A 61 -13.81 -11.81 -32.13
N GLU A 62 -14.22 -10.70 -31.52
CA GLU A 62 -15.47 -10.60 -30.78
C GLU A 62 -16.22 -9.33 -31.16
N ILE A 63 -17.55 -9.43 -31.24
CA ILE A 63 -18.43 -8.27 -31.32
C ILE A 63 -18.54 -7.71 -29.91
N ASP A 64 -18.01 -6.51 -29.68
CA ASP A 64 -18.02 -5.90 -28.36
C ASP A 64 -19.46 -5.52 -27.95
N SER A 65 -19.96 -6.17 -26.89
CA SER A 65 -21.24 -5.81 -26.27
C SER A 65 -21.19 -4.40 -25.69
N ALA A 66 -22.29 -3.64 -25.81
CA ALA A 66 -22.37 -2.28 -25.29
C ALA A 66 -22.05 -2.26 -23.79
N SER A 67 -21.12 -1.40 -23.35
CA SER A 67 -20.71 -1.32 -21.94
C SER A 67 -21.85 -0.88 -21.02
N LEU A 68 -21.93 -1.48 -19.83
CA LEU A 68 -22.82 -0.97 -18.79
C LEU A 68 -22.32 0.41 -18.34
N ARG A 69 -23.23 1.38 -18.28
CA ARG A 69 -22.95 2.63 -17.58
C ARG A 69 -23.33 2.48 -16.12
N PHE A 70 -22.45 2.86 -15.22
CA PHE A 70 -22.74 2.88 -13.80
C PHE A 70 -22.51 4.28 -13.25
N ASN A 71 -23.56 4.87 -12.65
CA ASN A 71 -23.59 6.30 -12.30
C ASN A 71 -23.17 7.24 -13.46
N SER A 72 -23.61 6.92 -14.68
CA SER A 72 -23.32 7.65 -15.93
C SER A 72 -21.88 7.52 -16.47
N GLU A 73 -21.00 6.82 -15.76
CA GLU A 73 -19.62 6.56 -16.20
C GLU A 73 -19.53 5.34 -17.13
N LEU A 74 -18.56 5.37 -18.03
CA LEU A 74 -18.13 4.18 -18.77
C LEU A 74 -17.09 3.42 -17.95
N PRO A 75 -17.04 2.08 -18.09
CA PRO A 75 -16.08 1.29 -17.33
C PRO A 75 -14.65 1.56 -17.80
N THR A 76 -13.73 1.64 -16.84
CA THR A 76 -12.28 1.75 -17.07
C THR A 76 -11.66 0.39 -17.36
N GLU A 77 -12.26 -0.69 -16.85
CA GLU A 77 -11.82 -2.07 -17.06
C GLU A 77 -13.03 -3.00 -17.15
N ARG A 78 -12.92 -4.05 -17.98
CA ARG A 78 -13.96 -5.07 -18.19
C ARG A 78 -13.34 -6.46 -18.26
N LEU A 79 -13.82 -7.38 -17.46
CA LEU A 79 -13.52 -8.81 -17.53
C LEU A 79 -14.79 -9.56 -17.97
N ARG A 80 -14.65 -10.38 -19.00
CA ARG A 80 -15.73 -11.16 -19.63
C ARG A 80 -15.24 -12.58 -19.92
N HIS A 81 -16.16 -13.47 -20.27
CA HIS A 81 -15.86 -14.87 -20.62
C HIS A 81 -15.15 -15.65 -19.51
N LEU A 82 -15.43 -15.28 -18.26
CA LEU A 82 -14.93 -15.99 -17.08
C LEU A 82 -15.76 -17.24 -16.76
N LEU A 83 -17.03 -17.24 -17.19
CA LEU A 83 -17.99 -18.31 -16.96
C LEU A 83 -18.77 -18.60 -18.26
N PRO A 84 -18.90 -19.86 -18.68
CA PRO A 84 -19.76 -20.24 -19.82
C PRO A 84 -21.22 -19.85 -19.58
N SER A 85 -21.95 -19.52 -20.65
CA SER A 85 -23.33 -19.02 -20.56
C SER A 85 -24.29 -20.02 -19.90
N GLU A 86 -24.06 -21.31 -20.14
CA GLU A 86 -24.79 -22.43 -19.57
C GLU A 86 -24.53 -22.65 -18.08
N SER A 87 -23.43 -22.11 -17.55
CA SER A 87 -23.07 -22.19 -16.13
C SER A 87 -23.55 -20.98 -15.32
N ILE A 88 -24.07 -19.94 -15.97
CA ILE A 88 -24.68 -18.79 -15.28
C ILE A 88 -26.02 -19.27 -14.69
N PRO A 89 -26.22 -19.20 -13.36
CA PRO A 89 -27.44 -19.67 -12.72
C PRO A 89 -28.64 -18.80 -13.11
N ARG A 90 -29.76 -19.45 -13.47
CA ARG A 90 -30.97 -18.79 -14.00
C ARG A 90 -32.21 -18.84 -13.10
N GLU A 91 -32.17 -19.72 -12.12
CA GLU A 91 -33.22 -19.89 -11.10
C GLU A 91 -32.79 -19.12 -9.84
N ALA A 92 -32.69 -19.77 -8.68
CA ALA A 92 -32.09 -19.16 -7.51
C ALA A 92 -30.57 -18.97 -7.68
N PHE A 93 -30.04 -17.88 -7.12
CA PHE A 93 -28.60 -17.62 -7.12
C PHE A 93 -28.18 -16.65 -6.02
N SER A 94 -26.88 -16.63 -5.75
CA SER A 94 -26.23 -15.57 -5.00
C SER A 94 -24.94 -15.14 -5.67
N VAL A 95 -24.61 -13.86 -5.51
CA VAL A 95 -23.38 -13.25 -6.00
C VAL A 95 -22.73 -12.52 -4.84
N GLU A 96 -21.46 -12.80 -4.57
CA GLU A 96 -20.67 -12.11 -3.56
C GLU A 96 -19.54 -11.31 -4.21
N MET A 97 -19.29 -10.10 -3.71
CA MET A 97 -18.09 -9.32 -3.98
C MET A 97 -17.36 -9.01 -2.67
N TRP A 98 -16.05 -9.27 -2.64
CA TRP A 98 -15.15 -8.81 -1.58
C TRP A 98 -14.38 -7.59 -2.08
N ILE A 99 -14.71 -6.42 -1.54
CA ILE A 99 -14.32 -5.11 -2.05
C ILE A 99 -13.41 -4.43 -1.05
N LEU A 100 -12.33 -3.79 -1.54
CA LEU A 100 -11.47 -2.90 -0.77
C LEU A 100 -11.63 -1.47 -1.27
N HIS A 101 -12.29 -0.62 -0.48
CA HIS A 101 -12.48 0.79 -0.74
C HIS A 101 -11.58 1.64 0.17
N HIS A 102 -10.31 1.79 -0.23
CA HIS A 102 -9.25 2.50 0.50
C HIS A 102 -9.00 3.93 -0.01
N VAL A 103 -9.81 4.39 -0.97
CA VAL A 103 -9.66 5.70 -1.63
C VAL A 103 -10.75 6.68 -1.19
N ASN A 104 -10.43 7.98 -1.25
CA ASN A 104 -11.39 9.05 -0.94
C ASN A 104 -12.13 9.59 -2.18
N GLN A 105 -11.73 9.19 -3.39
CA GLN A 105 -12.41 9.56 -4.63
C GLN A 105 -13.48 8.54 -5.03
N PRO A 106 -14.45 8.93 -5.87
CA PRO A 106 -15.46 8.00 -6.37
C PRO A 106 -14.84 6.91 -7.25
N VAL A 107 -14.98 5.66 -6.80
CA VAL A 107 -14.72 4.45 -7.58
C VAL A 107 -15.88 3.47 -7.46
N GLY A 108 -15.99 2.54 -8.41
CA GLY A 108 -17.03 1.52 -8.37
C GLY A 108 -16.72 0.25 -9.17
N ALA A 109 -17.51 -0.78 -8.91
CA ALA A 109 -17.47 -2.05 -9.62
C ALA A 109 -18.89 -2.63 -9.76
N VAL A 110 -19.11 -3.37 -10.83
CA VAL A 110 -20.36 -4.08 -11.13
C VAL A 110 -20.05 -5.50 -11.58
N VAL A 111 -20.81 -6.46 -11.06
CA VAL A 111 -20.93 -7.82 -11.60
C VAL A 111 -22.35 -7.93 -12.17
N ALA A 112 -22.49 -8.29 -13.44
CA ALA A 112 -23.79 -8.39 -14.08
C ALA A 112 -23.88 -9.56 -15.06
N ALA A 113 -25.08 -10.16 -15.14
CA ALA A 113 -25.46 -10.94 -16.29
C ALA A 113 -26.13 -10.02 -17.31
N LYS A 114 -25.73 -10.13 -18.58
CA LYS A 114 -26.22 -9.27 -19.66
C LYS A 114 -26.20 -9.99 -21.00
N GLY A 115 -26.92 -9.45 -21.97
CA GLY A 115 -26.81 -9.92 -23.35
C GLY A 115 -25.59 -9.38 -24.06
N LYS A 116 -25.22 -10.03 -25.17
CA LYS A 116 -24.05 -9.67 -25.99
C LYS A 116 -24.33 -8.57 -27.00
N VAL A 117 -25.59 -8.23 -27.29
CA VAL A 117 -25.96 -7.23 -28.29
C VAL A 117 -26.34 -5.91 -27.61
N PRO A 118 -25.95 -4.75 -28.17
CA PRO A 118 -26.42 -3.46 -27.68
C PRO A 118 -27.96 -3.40 -27.62
N GLY A 119 -28.51 -3.05 -26.45
CA GLY A 119 -29.95 -3.00 -26.22
C GLY A 119 -30.55 -4.28 -25.64
N ASP A 120 -29.76 -5.34 -25.46
CA ASP A 120 -30.18 -6.52 -24.71
C ASP A 120 -30.48 -6.20 -23.24
N THR A 121 -31.27 -7.08 -22.63
CA THR A 121 -31.64 -7.01 -21.22
C THR A 121 -30.46 -7.29 -20.29
N VAL A 122 -30.55 -6.77 -19.08
CA VAL A 122 -29.62 -7.02 -17.98
C VAL A 122 -30.44 -7.73 -16.90
N PRO A 123 -30.57 -9.09 -16.97
CA PRO A 123 -31.36 -9.87 -16.02
C PRO A 123 -31.11 -9.48 -14.57
N TRP A 124 -29.84 -9.26 -14.22
CA TRP A 124 -29.45 -8.77 -12.91
C TRP A 124 -28.10 -8.06 -12.93
N SER A 125 -27.90 -7.14 -11.98
CA SER A 125 -26.60 -6.54 -11.71
C SER A 125 -26.42 -6.24 -10.23
N LEU A 126 -25.25 -6.57 -9.70
CA LEU A 126 -24.80 -6.21 -8.35
C LEU A 126 -23.68 -5.18 -8.49
N GLY A 127 -23.82 -4.02 -7.85
CA GLY A 127 -22.90 -2.91 -8.00
C GLY A 127 -22.55 -2.23 -6.69
N PHE A 128 -21.33 -1.69 -6.64
CA PHE A 128 -20.82 -0.80 -5.60
C PHE A 128 -20.24 0.44 -6.26
N HIS A 129 -20.59 1.64 -5.79
CA HIS A 129 -19.94 2.88 -6.22
C HIS A 129 -20.01 3.96 -5.15
N ASN A 130 -18.85 4.48 -4.74
CA ASN A 130 -18.71 5.55 -3.75
C ASN A 130 -19.64 5.35 -2.53
N TRP A 131 -19.43 4.25 -1.80
CA TRP A 131 -20.21 3.89 -0.60
C TRP A 131 -21.70 3.66 -0.83
N LYS A 132 -22.14 3.46 -2.07
CA LYS A 132 -23.50 3.03 -2.40
C LYS A 132 -23.45 1.63 -2.98
N SER A 133 -24.33 0.75 -2.52
CA SER A 133 -24.55 -0.55 -3.14
C SER A 133 -25.89 -0.57 -3.87
N SER A 134 -25.97 -1.37 -4.91
CA SER A 134 -27.21 -1.61 -5.64
C SER A 134 -27.31 -3.06 -6.11
N PHE A 135 -28.51 -3.61 -6.04
CA PHE A 135 -28.85 -4.87 -6.70
C PHE A 135 -30.10 -4.62 -7.55
N SER A 136 -29.99 -4.82 -8.86
CA SER A 136 -31.12 -4.69 -9.77
C SER A 136 -31.43 -6.00 -10.47
N THR A 137 -32.70 -6.19 -10.80
CA THR A 137 -33.19 -7.27 -11.66
C THR A 137 -34.15 -6.73 -12.71
N GLN A 138 -34.24 -7.44 -13.84
CA GLN A 138 -35.16 -7.15 -14.93
C GLN A 138 -36.07 -8.35 -15.21
N GLY A 139 -37.39 -8.15 -15.11
CA GLY A 139 -38.40 -9.14 -15.48
C GLY A 139 -38.63 -9.22 -16.99
N ILE A 140 -39.16 -10.34 -17.47
CA ILE A 140 -39.50 -10.57 -18.90
C ILE A 140 -40.49 -9.56 -19.48
N ASP A 141 -41.27 -8.88 -18.63
CA ASP A 141 -42.18 -7.79 -18.98
C ASP A 141 -41.47 -6.43 -19.12
N GLY A 142 -40.16 -6.40 -18.89
CA GLY A 142 -39.32 -5.21 -18.95
C GLY A 142 -39.30 -4.40 -17.66
N ALA A 143 -40.07 -4.77 -16.64
CA ALA A 143 -40.09 -4.08 -15.37
C ALA A 143 -38.80 -4.35 -14.58
N MET A 144 -38.32 -3.30 -13.90
CA MET A 144 -37.07 -3.32 -13.15
C MET A 144 -37.37 -3.21 -11.67
N VAL A 145 -36.77 -4.09 -10.86
CA VAL A 145 -36.71 -3.93 -9.42
C VAL A 145 -35.28 -3.58 -9.03
N GLN A 146 -35.10 -2.53 -8.24
CA GLN A 146 -33.78 -2.08 -7.79
C GLN A 146 -33.78 -1.85 -6.29
N LEU A 147 -32.89 -2.56 -5.61
CA LEU A 147 -32.50 -2.29 -4.23
C LEU A 147 -31.29 -1.35 -4.24
N GLN A 148 -31.29 -0.37 -3.33
CA GLN A 148 -30.16 0.52 -3.11
C GLN A 148 -29.95 0.71 -1.61
N SER A 149 -28.69 0.78 -1.19
CA SER A 149 -28.35 1.12 0.18
C SER A 149 -27.08 1.96 0.23
N ARG A 150 -27.01 2.84 1.23
CA ARG A 150 -25.77 3.56 1.56
C ARG A 150 -25.02 2.74 2.60
N ILE A 151 -23.80 2.36 2.26
CA ILE A 151 -22.91 1.66 3.18
C ILE A 151 -22.48 2.67 4.24
N LYS A 152 -22.81 2.35 5.49
CA LYS A 152 -22.46 3.19 6.64
C LYS A 152 -20.93 3.20 6.79
N ARG A 153 -20.37 4.41 6.90
CA ARG A 153 -19.01 4.61 7.41
C ARG A 153 -19.07 4.53 8.92
N TRP A 154 -18.26 3.67 9.52
CA TRP A 154 -18.04 3.61 10.97
C TRP A 154 -16.60 4.06 11.25
N GLY A 155 -15.99 3.83 12.43
CA GLY A 155 -14.55 4.09 12.63
C GLY A 155 -13.68 2.84 12.39
N GLY A 156 -12.50 2.98 11.76
CA GLY A 156 -11.48 1.93 11.61
C GLY A 156 -11.47 1.10 10.30
N TYR A 157 -10.47 0.23 10.16
CA TYR A 157 -10.14 -0.45 8.89
C TYR A 157 -11.15 -1.44 8.33
N LYS A 158 -11.94 -2.09 9.21
CA LYS A 158 -13.06 -2.95 8.81
C LYS A 158 -14.06 -2.20 7.91
N GLN A 159 -13.96 -0.87 7.89
CA GLN A 159 -14.60 0.07 6.98
C GLN A 159 -14.29 -0.14 5.50
N ARG A 160 -13.00 -0.30 5.20
CA ARG A 160 -12.49 -0.33 3.84
C ARG A 160 -12.85 -1.65 3.15
N TRP A 161 -12.93 -2.73 3.92
CA TRP A 161 -13.28 -4.06 3.42
C TRP A 161 -14.80 -4.31 3.49
N ILE A 162 -15.40 -4.58 2.35
CA ILE A 162 -16.85 -4.68 2.17
C ILE A 162 -17.19 -6.03 1.54
N HIS A 163 -17.99 -6.83 2.23
CA HIS A 163 -18.64 -8.02 1.68
C HIS A 163 -20.04 -7.64 1.21
N LEU A 164 -20.19 -7.46 -0.10
CA LEU A 164 -21.46 -7.13 -0.73
C LEU A 164 -22.06 -8.39 -1.36
N VAL A 165 -23.28 -8.74 -0.97
CA VAL A 165 -23.95 -9.96 -1.44
C VAL A 165 -25.33 -9.65 -1.98
N ALA A 166 -25.65 -10.21 -3.14
CA ALA A 166 -27.00 -10.32 -3.67
C ALA A 166 -27.49 -11.77 -3.57
N ALA A 167 -28.73 -11.97 -3.17
CA ALA A 167 -29.39 -13.27 -3.16
C ALA A 167 -30.78 -13.17 -3.80
N TYR A 168 -31.11 -14.11 -4.67
CA TYR A 168 -32.40 -14.24 -5.33
C TYR A 168 -32.89 -15.67 -5.22
N ASP A 169 -34.07 -15.89 -4.65
CA ASP A 169 -34.64 -17.22 -4.39
C ASP A 169 -35.68 -17.69 -5.42
N GLY A 170 -35.91 -16.89 -6.47
CA GLY A 170 -36.99 -17.10 -7.44
C GLY A 170 -38.10 -16.05 -7.36
N ASP A 171 -38.29 -15.40 -6.22
CA ASP A 171 -39.26 -14.29 -6.05
C ASP A 171 -38.66 -13.12 -5.27
N VAL A 172 -37.99 -13.40 -4.16
CA VAL A 172 -37.42 -12.39 -3.28
C VAL A 172 -35.98 -12.10 -3.70
N ILE A 173 -35.68 -10.82 -3.88
CA ILE A 173 -34.31 -10.31 -3.98
C ILE A 173 -33.89 -9.71 -2.64
N ARG A 174 -32.66 -9.99 -2.23
CA ARG A 174 -32.07 -9.49 -0.99
C ARG A 174 -30.66 -8.99 -1.24
N MET A 175 -30.27 -7.95 -0.53
CA MET A 175 -28.93 -7.38 -0.56
C MET A 175 -28.38 -7.31 0.85
N PHE A 176 -27.16 -7.79 1.03
CA PHE A 176 -26.45 -7.80 2.30
C PHE A 176 -25.14 -7.03 2.19
N VAL A 177 -24.75 -6.39 3.30
CA VAL A 177 -23.45 -5.74 3.46
C VAL A 177 -22.85 -6.23 4.76
N ASN A 178 -21.65 -6.82 4.70
CA ASN A 178 -20.91 -7.30 5.87
C ASN A 178 -21.74 -8.25 6.76
N GLY A 179 -22.53 -9.13 6.13
CA GLY A 179 -23.38 -10.10 6.82
C GLY A 179 -24.77 -9.61 7.22
N GLU A 180 -25.04 -8.30 7.18
CA GLU A 180 -26.34 -7.69 7.54
C GLU A 180 -27.23 -7.49 6.32
N GLU A 181 -28.50 -7.89 6.37
CA GLU A 181 -29.49 -7.58 5.32
C GLU A 181 -29.77 -6.06 5.32
N VAL A 182 -29.44 -5.38 4.22
CA VAL A 182 -29.61 -3.92 4.10
C VAL A 182 -30.81 -3.51 3.25
N ALA A 183 -31.31 -4.43 2.41
CA ALA A 183 -32.50 -4.22 1.59
C ALA A 183 -33.05 -5.56 1.09
N SER A 184 -34.37 -5.63 0.91
CA SER A 184 -35.06 -6.74 0.26
C SER A 184 -36.32 -6.28 -0.45
N GLY A 185 -36.80 -7.09 -1.40
CA GLY A 185 -38.02 -6.80 -2.17
C GLY A 185 -38.47 -8.01 -2.97
N HIS A 186 -39.74 -8.00 -3.40
CA HIS A 186 -40.28 -9.02 -4.28
C HIS A 186 -40.14 -8.60 -5.75
N MET A 187 -39.89 -9.56 -6.62
CA MET A 187 -39.82 -9.37 -8.06
C MET A 187 -41.18 -9.14 -8.70
N HIS A 188 -42.26 -9.68 -8.10
CA HIS A 188 -43.64 -9.56 -8.58
C HIS A 188 -43.85 -10.06 -10.04
N HIS A 189 -42.91 -10.82 -10.61
CA HIS A 189 -42.91 -11.33 -11.98
C HIS A 189 -42.42 -12.78 -11.98
N ASP A 190 -42.87 -13.58 -12.95
CA ASP A 190 -42.61 -15.02 -12.93
C ASP A 190 -41.14 -15.39 -13.18
N LYS A 191 -40.40 -14.61 -14.00
CA LYS A 191 -39.01 -14.91 -14.40
C LYS A 191 -38.19 -13.66 -14.77
N LEU A 192 -36.87 -13.77 -14.58
CA LEU A 192 -35.88 -12.81 -15.10
C LEU A 192 -35.80 -12.84 -16.65
N ALA A 193 -35.54 -11.68 -17.24
CA ALA A 193 -35.44 -11.49 -18.68
C ALA A 193 -34.10 -11.96 -19.26
N TRP A 194 -33.86 -13.27 -19.28
CA TRP A 194 -32.64 -13.87 -19.83
C TRP A 194 -32.53 -13.70 -21.36
N PRO A 195 -31.47 -13.03 -21.86
CA PRO A 195 -31.16 -13.00 -23.29
C PRO A 195 -30.87 -14.40 -23.85
N GLU A 196 -30.97 -14.53 -25.18
CA GLU A 196 -30.57 -15.75 -25.89
C GLU A 196 -29.07 -16.05 -25.70
N HIS A 197 -28.25 -15.00 -25.69
CA HIS A 197 -26.81 -15.07 -25.48
C HIS A 197 -26.41 -14.25 -24.26
N THR A 198 -26.44 -14.89 -23.09
CA THR A 198 -26.02 -14.27 -21.83
C THR A 198 -24.52 -14.40 -21.62
N GLU A 199 -23.88 -13.32 -21.19
CA GLU A 199 -22.54 -13.31 -20.64
C GLU A 199 -22.52 -12.74 -19.23
N LEU A 200 -21.49 -13.10 -18.47
CA LEU A 200 -21.15 -12.46 -17.21
C LEU A 200 -20.10 -11.39 -17.47
N GLU A 201 -20.37 -10.18 -17.03
CA GLU A 201 -19.47 -9.02 -17.11
C GLU A 201 -19.11 -8.53 -15.71
N LEU A 202 -17.82 -8.40 -15.46
CA LEU A 202 -17.23 -7.72 -14.31
C LEU A 202 -16.64 -6.40 -14.83
N ALA A 203 -17.13 -5.28 -14.35
CA ALA A 203 -16.75 -3.96 -14.87
C ALA A 203 -16.40 -2.99 -13.72
N ALA A 204 -15.24 -2.34 -13.80
CA ALA A 204 -14.81 -1.32 -12.84
C ALA A 204 -14.92 0.11 -13.42
N TYR A 205 -15.10 1.08 -12.54
CA TYR A 205 -15.31 2.51 -12.83
C TYR A 205 -14.38 3.30 -11.91
N MET A 206 -13.19 3.64 -12.40
CA MET A 206 -12.10 4.18 -11.56
C MET A 206 -11.48 5.45 -12.16
N ASN A 207 -12.23 6.22 -12.96
CA ASN A 207 -11.70 7.41 -13.63
C ASN A 207 -11.12 8.46 -12.66
N SER A 208 -11.65 8.50 -11.43
CA SER A 208 -11.23 9.45 -10.40
C SER A 208 -9.97 9.01 -9.64
N GLU A 209 -9.52 7.76 -9.80
CA GLU A 209 -8.30 7.21 -9.18
C GLU A 209 -7.44 6.56 -10.26
N PRO A 210 -6.55 7.33 -10.90
CA PRO A 210 -5.69 6.81 -11.96
C PRO A 210 -4.80 5.69 -11.42
N PHE A 211 -4.36 4.81 -12.32
CA PHE A 211 -3.50 3.65 -12.04
C PHE A 211 -4.16 2.52 -11.25
N MET A 212 -5.36 2.70 -10.69
CA MET A 212 -6.12 1.58 -10.14
C MET A 212 -6.48 0.55 -11.22
N GLN A 213 -6.38 -0.71 -10.83
CA GLN A 213 -6.80 -1.91 -11.56
C GLN A 213 -7.99 -2.54 -10.82
N TRP A 214 -8.76 -3.39 -11.49
CA TRP A 214 -9.87 -4.14 -10.88
C TRP A 214 -9.48 -4.78 -9.55
N ALA A 215 -8.31 -5.43 -9.52
CA ALA A 215 -7.80 -6.14 -8.35
C ALA A 215 -7.45 -5.22 -7.16
N ASN A 216 -7.42 -3.89 -7.35
CA ASN A 216 -7.27 -2.93 -6.25
C ASN A 216 -8.59 -2.63 -5.54
N LEU A 217 -9.71 -2.81 -6.23
CA LEU A 217 -11.03 -2.54 -5.70
C LEU A 217 -11.78 -3.82 -5.34
N VAL A 218 -11.70 -4.87 -6.16
CA VAL A 218 -12.41 -6.13 -5.94
C VAL A 218 -11.42 -7.29 -5.87
N HIS A 219 -11.33 -7.92 -4.70
CA HIS A 219 -10.38 -9.00 -4.41
C HIS A 219 -10.97 -10.39 -4.61
N ARG A 220 -12.30 -10.53 -4.55
CA ARG A 220 -12.95 -11.83 -4.78
C ARG A 220 -14.36 -11.67 -5.32
N VAL A 221 -14.75 -12.53 -6.25
CA VAL A 221 -16.13 -12.67 -6.72
C VAL A 221 -16.55 -14.13 -6.65
N LYS A 222 -17.70 -14.41 -6.05
CA LYS A 222 -18.29 -15.75 -6.00
C LYS A 222 -19.70 -15.78 -6.57
N ILE A 223 -20.04 -16.86 -7.26
CA ILE A 223 -21.39 -17.11 -7.77
C ILE A 223 -21.88 -18.48 -7.29
N TYR A 224 -23.12 -18.53 -6.81
CA TYR A 224 -23.79 -19.72 -6.29
C TYR A 224 -25.06 -19.99 -7.08
N THR A 225 -25.45 -21.27 -7.19
CA THR A 225 -26.69 -21.72 -7.84
C THR A 225 -27.89 -21.76 -6.89
N GLU A 226 -27.79 -21.09 -5.74
CA GLU A 226 -28.84 -20.99 -4.73
C GLU A 226 -28.81 -19.63 -4.06
N ALA A 227 -29.94 -19.23 -3.46
CA ALA A 227 -29.99 -18.08 -2.57
C ALA A 227 -29.36 -18.46 -1.21
N LEU A 228 -28.21 -17.88 -0.90
CA LEU A 228 -27.56 -18.09 0.39
C LEU A 228 -28.42 -17.54 1.53
N SER A 229 -28.51 -18.31 2.61
CA SER A 229 -29.10 -17.86 3.87
C SER A 229 -28.22 -16.83 4.57
N GLU A 230 -28.81 -16.00 5.43
CA GLU A 230 -28.10 -15.05 6.28
C GLU A 230 -26.98 -15.70 7.10
N THR A 231 -27.19 -16.93 7.59
CA THR A 231 -26.16 -17.69 8.31
C THR A 231 -24.97 -18.07 7.42
N GLN A 232 -25.21 -18.47 6.17
CA GLN A 232 -24.13 -18.77 5.22
C GLN A 232 -23.35 -17.50 4.86
N ILE A 233 -24.05 -16.38 4.62
CA ILE A 233 -23.45 -15.09 4.28
C ILE A 233 -22.59 -14.57 5.44
N ASN A 234 -23.10 -14.60 6.68
CA ASN A 234 -22.34 -14.20 7.86
C ASN A 234 -21.08 -15.06 8.05
N ARG A 235 -21.18 -16.38 7.89
CA ARG A 235 -20.03 -17.27 7.96
C ARG A 235 -18.97 -16.92 6.90
N ASN A 236 -19.39 -16.63 5.68
CA ASN A 236 -18.48 -16.23 4.59
C ASN A 236 -17.80 -14.89 4.90
N PHE A 237 -18.55 -13.90 5.40
CA PHE A 237 -18.00 -12.61 5.84
C PHE A 237 -16.92 -12.78 6.92
N PHE A 238 -17.22 -13.52 8.00
CA PHE A 238 -16.24 -13.72 9.08
C PHE A 238 -14.99 -14.49 8.61
N ALA A 239 -15.13 -15.40 7.65
CA ALA A 239 -13.97 -16.07 7.06
C ALA A 239 -13.08 -15.08 6.27
N LEU A 240 -13.67 -14.20 5.46
CA LEU A 240 -12.94 -13.16 4.72
C LEU A 240 -12.29 -12.14 5.66
N GLN A 241 -13.03 -11.68 6.66
CA GLN A 241 -12.52 -10.76 7.68
C GLN A 241 -11.31 -11.36 8.40
N LYS A 242 -11.39 -12.62 8.83
CA LYS A 242 -10.29 -13.30 9.53
C LYS A 242 -9.00 -13.35 8.71
N VAL A 243 -9.09 -13.55 7.39
CA VAL A 243 -7.91 -13.54 6.49
C VAL A 243 -7.20 -12.18 6.53
N VAL A 244 -7.96 -11.09 6.46
CA VAL A 244 -7.43 -9.72 6.53
C VAL A 244 -6.84 -9.40 7.92
N GLU A 245 -7.55 -9.78 8.98
CA GLU A 245 -7.09 -9.58 10.37
C GLU A 245 -5.77 -10.31 10.66
N GLU A 246 -5.62 -11.51 10.11
CA GLU A 246 -4.39 -12.29 10.19
C GLU A 246 -3.30 -11.80 9.21
N GLY A 247 -3.61 -10.76 8.40
CA GLY A 247 -2.81 -10.18 7.31
C GLY A 247 -2.24 -11.23 6.36
N ARG A 248 -3.08 -12.19 5.94
CA ARG A 248 -2.77 -13.19 4.93
C ARG A 248 -3.27 -12.71 3.57
N LEU A 249 -2.46 -12.84 2.52
CA LEU A 249 -2.82 -12.42 1.16
C LEU A 249 -3.66 -13.47 0.43
N TYR A 250 -3.35 -14.76 0.68
CA TYR A 250 -3.98 -15.88 0.01
C TYR A 250 -4.50 -16.92 1.01
N ASP A 251 -5.59 -17.59 0.64
CA ASP A 251 -6.12 -18.72 1.41
C ASP A 251 -5.51 -20.04 0.95
N GLY A 252 -5.10 -20.88 1.90
CA GLY A 252 -4.53 -22.21 1.62
C GLY A 252 -3.18 -22.26 0.90
N LEU A 253 -2.60 -21.12 0.51
CA LEU A 253 -1.33 -21.03 -0.20
C LEU A 253 -0.23 -20.56 0.75
N PHE A 254 0.93 -21.24 0.80
CA PHE A 254 2.10 -20.74 1.52
C PHE A 254 2.77 -19.59 0.73
N HIS A 255 2.95 -18.42 1.34
CA HIS A 255 3.40 -17.19 0.67
C HIS A 255 4.13 -16.20 1.60
N PHE A 256 4.75 -15.18 1.00
CA PHE A 256 5.27 -14.03 1.73
C PHE A 256 4.15 -13.03 2.03
N THR A 257 3.97 -12.63 3.29
CA THR A 257 3.06 -11.56 3.71
C THR A 257 3.73 -10.19 3.72
N ALA A 258 5.05 -10.18 3.88
CA ALA A 258 5.91 -9.02 3.73
C ALA A 258 7.24 -9.47 3.14
N GLY A 259 7.85 -8.63 2.31
CA GLY A 259 9.19 -8.92 1.82
C GLY A 259 9.30 -10.01 0.75
N PRO A 260 10.53 -10.37 0.40
CA PRO A 260 11.77 -9.89 1.02
C PRO A 260 12.13 -8.45 0.67
N TYR A 261 12.61 -7.69 1.65
CA TYR A 261 13.05 -6.29 1.49
C TYR A 261 14.36 -6.04 2.24
N LEU A 262 14.99 -4.92 1.89
CA LEU A 262 16.32 -4.54 2.35
C LEU A 262 16.25 -3.31 3.27
N ASN A 263 16.78 -3.44 4.47
CA ASN A 263 16.91 -2.36 5.45
C ASN A 263 18.40 -2.06 5.73
N TYR A 264 18.66 -0.83 6.17
CA TYR A 264 19.93 -0.41 6.80
C TYR A 264 21.20 -0.89 6.06
N MET A 265 21.34 -0.47 4.79
CA MET A 265 22.51 -0.80 3.97
C MET A 265 23.74 0.00 4.39
N THR A 266 24.86 -0.69 4.63
CA THR A 266 26.17 -0.08 4.87
C THR A 266 27.14 -0.42 3.73
N GLN A 267 28.41 -0.04 3.88
CA GLN A 267 29.45 -0.47 2.96
C GLN A 267 29.75 -1.97 3.06
N GLU A 268 29.48 -2.58 4.22
CA GLU A 268 29.92 -3.95 4.54
C GLU A 268 28.79 -4.87 5.01
N SER A 269 27.56 -4.36 5.11
CA SER A 269 26.41 -5.14 5.56
C SER A 269 25.08 -4.66 4.97
N VAL A 270 24.08 -5.55 5.00
CA VAL A 270 22.68 -5.22 4.74
C VAL A 270 21.79 -6.09 5.62
N ASN A 271 20.67 -5.53 6.10
CA ASN A 271 19.61 -6.29 6.75
C ASN A 271 18.60 -6.75 5.70
N VAL A 272 18.29 -8.04 5.68
CA VAL A 272 17.28 -8.65 4.82
C VAL A 272 16.15 -9.13 5.72
N VAL A 273 14.93 -8.67 5.43
CA VAL A 273 13.75 -8.97 6.24
C VAL A 273 12.64 -9.52 5.35
N TRP A 274 11.94 -10.55 5.81
CA TRP A 274 10.77 -11.09 5.16
C TRP A 274 9.85 -11.74 6.19
N GLU A 275 8.59 -11.85 5.82
CA GLU A 275 7.57 -12.49 6.63
C GLU A 275 6.75 -13.45 5.78
N THR A 276 6.42 -14.60 6.37
CA THR A 276 5.58 -15.63 5.75
C THR A 276 4.22 -15.74 6.45
N ASP A 277 3.22 -16.28 5.76
CA ASP A 277 1.85 -16.37 6.28
C ASP A 277 1.71 -17.32 7.49
N ARG A 278 2.71 -18.18 7.71
CA ARG A 278 2.80 -19.18 8.79
C ARG A 278 4.26 -19.42 9.17
N ASP A 279 4.54 -19.99 10.34
CA ASP A 279 5.92 -20.20 10.79
C ASP A 279 6.73 -21.05 9.80
N ALA A 280 7.93 -20.60 9.47
CA ALA A 280 8.82 -21.26 8.53
C ALA A 280 10.28 -21.16 8.96
N THR A 281 11.07 -22.19 8.64
CA THR A 281 12.53 -22.06 8.59
C THR A 281 12.93 -21.45 7.25
N ALA A 282 14.15 -20.93 7.15
CA ALA A 282 14.58 -20.33 5.89
C ALA A 282 16.08 -20.49 5.63
N LYS A 283 16.44 -20.39 4.36
CA LYS A 283 17.80 -20.31 3.86
C LYS A 283 17.96 -19.02 3.08
N LEU A 284 18.97 -18.23 3.41
CA LEU A 284 19.39 -17.04 2.67
C LEU A 284 20.70 -17.34 1.95
N GLU A 285 20.73 -17.13 0.64
CA GLU A 285 21.89 -17.35 -0.22
C GLU A 285 22.28 -16.04 -0.91
N TRP A 286 23.58 -15.73 -1.03
CA TRP A 286 24.05 -14.51 -1.71
C TRP A 286 25.39 -14.71 -2.41
N GLY A 287 25.73 -13.78 -3.31
CA GLY A 287 27.01 -13.78 -4.01
C GLY A 287 27.16 -12.59 -4.96
N THR A 288 28.36 -12.43 -5.53
CA THR A 288 28.62 -11.38 -6.55
C THR A 288 28.22 -11.81 -7.96
N THR A 289 27.78 -13.06 -8.12
CA THR A 289 27.26 -13.65 -9.37
C THR A 289 25.93 -14.35 -9.11
N ALA A 290 25.20 -14.68 -10.17
CA ALA A 290 23.88 -15.30 -10.09
C ALA A 290 23.91 -16.74 -9.57
N GLU A 291 25.05 -17.41 -9.62
CA GLU A 291 25.26 -18.75 -9.06
C GLU A 291 25.24 -18.76 -7.53
N LEU A 292 25.37 -17.57 -6.91
CA LEU A 292 25.54 -17.39 -5.47
C LEU A 292 26.80 -18.14 -4.97
N GLY A 293 27.08 -18.11 -3.68
CA GLY A 293 28.26 -18.80 -3.15
C GLY A 293 28.37 -18.80 -1.63
N GLU A 294 27.68 -17.88 -0.98
CA GLU A 294 27.56 -17.81 0.47
C GLU A 294 26.12 -18.14 0.88
N GLU A 295 25.95 -18.72 2.07
CA GLU A 295 24.65 -19.12 2.59
C GLU A 295 24.54 -18.95 4.11
N MET A 296 23.30 -18.81 4.59
CA MET A 296 22.94 -18.75 6.00
C MET A 296 21.64 -19.52 6.21
N GLU A 297 21.66 -20.50 7.13
CA GLU A 297 20.49 -21.25 7.56
C GLU A 297 19.85 -20.59 8.79
N LEU A 298 18.55 -20.33 8.72
CA LEU A 298 17.71 -19.80 9.79
C LEU A 298 16.80 -20.91 10.29
N SER A 299 17.33 -21.72 11.22
CA SER A 299 16.65 -22.93 11.72
C SER A 299 15.51 -22.65 12.70
N LYS A 300 15.41 -21.41 13.22
CA LYS A 300 14.29 -21.03 14.09
C LYS A 300 13.06 -20.80 13.22
N SER A 301 12.02 -21.61 13.44
CA SER A 301 10.75 -21.50 12.75
C SER A 301 9.96 -20.30 13.29
N ASN A 302 9.82 -19.26 12.49
CA ASN A 302 9.03 -18.05 12.79
C ASN A 302 8.38 -17.54 11.49
N ARG A 303 7.30 -16.75 11.62
CA ARG A 303 6.75 -16.00 10.48
C ARG A 303 7.71 -14.93 9.97
N LEU A 304 8.17 -14.05 10.86
CA LEU A 304 9.14 -12.98 10.55
C LEU A 304 10.57 -13.52 10.69
N GLN A 305 11.36 -13.32 9.64
CA GLN A 305 12.78 -13.64 9.60
C GLN A 305 13.58 -12.37 9.30
N THR A 306 14.65 -12.18 10.07
CA THR A 306 15.59 -11.07 9.94
C THR A 306 16.99 -11.66 9.86
N ALA A 307 17.76 -11.27 8.84
CA ALA A 307 19.13 -11.72 8.66
C ALA A 307 20.03 -10.56 8.23
N THR A 308 21.15 -10.37 8.93
CA THR A 308 22.19 -9.42 8.52
C THR A 308 23.27 -10.15 7.72
N ILE A 309 23.43 -9.79 6.46
CA ILE A 309 24.60 -10.20 5.67
C ILE A 309 25.76 -9.27 6.05
N LYS A 310 26.90 -9.83 6.44
CA LYS A 310 28.11 -9.08 6.88
C LYS A 310 29.32 -9.41 6.00
N GLY A 311 30.38 -8.60 6.11
CA GLY A 311 31.64 -8.83 5.39
C GLY A 311 31.55 -8.54 3.89
N LEU A 312 30.58 -7.73 3.49
CA LEU A 312 30.39 -7.35 2.09
C LEU A 312 31.48 -6.36 1.65
N LYS A 313 31.81 -6.41 0.36
CA LYS A 313 32.66 -5.39 -0.27
C LYS A 313 31.88 -4.10 -0.51
N PRO A 314 32.45 -2.91 -0.25
CA PRO A 314 31.82 -1.63 -0.56
C PRO A 314 31.55 -1.44 -2.06
N ALA A 315 30.56 -0.61 -2.40
CA ALA A 315 30.18 -0.25 -3.77
C ALA A 315 29.98 -1.43 -4.75
N THR A 316 29.62 -2.61 -4.24
CA THR A 316 29.63 -3.88 -5.00
C THR A 316 28.20 -4.38 -5.21
N PRO A 317 27.82 -4.77 -6.44
CA PRO A 317 26.54 -5.44 -6.68
C PRO A 317 26.56 -6.88 -6.16
N TYR A 318 25.46 -7.29 -5.54
CA TYR A 318 25.23 -8.64 -5.07
C TYR A 318 23.90 -9.17 -5.60
N PHE A 319 23.84 -10.48 -5.75
CA PHE A 319 22.63 -11.26 -5.94
C PHE A 319 22.28 -11.95 -4.62
N TYR A 320 20.99 -12.15 -4.37
CA TYR A 320 20.54 -12.92 -3.23
C TYR A 320 19.23 -13.66 -3.53
N ARG A 321 18.96 -14.70 -2.72
CA ARG A 321 17.78 -15.54 -2.81
C ARG A 321 17.39 -16.05 -1.44
N ILE A 322 16.09 -16.12 -1.18
CA ILE A 322 15.52 -16.69 0.03
C ILE A 322 14.67 -17.89 -0.33
N ARG A 323 14.83 -18.96 0.44
CA ARG A 323 13.96 -20.13 0.42
C ARG A 323 13.39 -20.35 1.80
N SER A 324 12.07 -20.31 1.94
CA SER A 324 11.40 -20.61 3.22
C SER A 324 10.65 -21.93 3.13
N ASN A 325 10.67 -22.72 4.19
CA ASN A 325 10.06 -24.04 4.25
C ASN A 325 9.08 -24.14 5.43
N CYS A 326 7.87 -24.64 5.16
CA CYS A 326 6.87 -24.96 6.17
C CYS A 326 6.35 -26.38 5.93
N GLY A 327 6.85 -27.36 6.69
CA GLY A 327 6.55 -28.77 6.45
C GLY A 327 7.03 -29.20 5.05
N ASP A 328 6.10 -29.66 4.22
CA ASP A 328 6.35 -30.07 2.82
C ASP A 328 6.20 -28.92 1.81
N GLU A 329 5.75 -27.74 2.24
CA GLU A 329 5.61 -26.56 1.39
C GLU A 329 6.90 -25.73 1.38
N GLN A 330 7.29 -25.24 0.22
CA GLN A 330 8.46 -24.38 0.03
C GLN A 330 8.10 -23.17 -0.84
N ILE A 331 8.63 -22.00 -0.48
CA ILE A 331 8.57 -20.78 -1.28
C ILE A 331 9.96 -20.26 -1.59
N ASP A 332 10.06 -19.53 -2.70
CA ASP A 332 11.31 -19.02 -3.24
C ASP A 332 11.14 -17.56 -3.67
N SER A 333 12.04 -16.69 -3.25
CA SER A 333 11.95 -15.25 -3.59
C SER A 333 12.21 -14.92 -5.05
N GLY A 334 12.74 -15.87 -5.83
CA GLY A 334 13.45 -15.59 -7.07
C GLY A 334 14.82 -14.94 -6.81
N LEU A 335 15.57 -14.72 -7.89
CA LEU A 335 16.89 -14.07 -7.81
C LEU A 335 16.73 -12.55 -7.73
N LEU A 336 17.13 -11.98 -6.60
CA LEU A 336 17.07 -10.56 -6.30
C LEU A 336 18.46 -9.94 -6.28
N THR A 337 18.55 -8.62 -6.22
CA THR A 337 19.81 -7.89 -6.35
C THR A 337 19.86 -6.68 -5.45
N PHE A 338 21.04 -6.35 -4.93
CA PHE A 338 21.28 -5.08 -4.24
C PHE A 338 22.70 -4.57 -4.54
N LYS A 339 23.02 -3.35 -4.10
CA LYS A 339 24.37 -2.80 -4.14
C LYS A 339 24.72 -2.18 -2.80
N THR A 340 25.90 -2.52 -2.27
CA THR A 340 26.40 -1.92 -1.02
C THR A 340 26.71 -0.44 -1.16
N ALA A 341 26.73 0.25 -0.01
CA ALA A 341 26.97 1.68 0.02
C ALA A 341 28.29 2.07 -0.67
N VAL A 342 28.30 3.24 -1.30
CA VAL A 342 29.50 3.76 -1.96
C VAL A 342 30.51 4.26 -0.93
N LYS A 343 31.77 4.38 -1.37
CA LYS A 343 32.82 5.03 -0.59
C LYS A 343 32.69 6.54 -0.62
N GLU A 344 33.37 7.21 0.29
CA GLU A 344 33.57 8.66 0.29
C GLU A 344 34.07 9.14 -1.09
N SER A 345 33.68 10.35 -1.47
CA SER A 345 33.95 10.98 -2.78
C SER A 345 33.39 10.26 -4.01
N GLN A 346 32.69 9.14 -3.87
CA GLN A 346 31.98 8.51 -4.98
C GLN A 346 30.58 9.10 -5.15
N PRO A 347 30.10 9.27 -6.40
CA PRO A 347 28.76 9.74 -6.63
C PRO A 347 27.73 8.71 -6.19
N PHE A 348 26.62 9.19 -5.65
CA PHE A 348 25.46 8.37 -5.34
C PHE A 348 24.20 9.19 -5.54
N LYS A 349 23.07 8.50 -5.65
CA LYS A 349 21.76 9.13 -5.67
C LYS A 349 20.79 8.39 -4.77
N PHE A 350 19.82 9.08 -4.23
CA PHE A 350 18.78 8.48 -3.41
C PHE A 350 17.42 9.06 -3.78
N ALA A 351 16.39 8.24 -3.57
CA ALA A 351 15.02 8.66 -3.70
C ALA A 351 14.48 9.07 -2.33
N VAL A 352 13.54 10.01 -2.32
CA VAL A 352 12.80 10.44 -1.13
C VAL A 352 11.31 10.37 -1.44
N ILE A 353 10.57 9.75 -0.53
CA ILE A 353 9.11 9.64 -0.53
C ILE A 353 8.65 9.77 0.94
N GLY A 354 7.39 10.11 1.17
CA GLY A 354 6.74 10.06 2.47
C GLY A 354 5.28 9.70 2.27
N ASP A 355 4.62 9.26 3.34
CA ASP A 355 3.16 9.17 3.38
C ASP A 355 2.63 8.19 2.33
N THR A 356 3.23 7.01 2.26
CA THR A 356 2.86 5.94 1.31
C THR A 356 1.52 5.29 1.64
N GLU A 357 0.95 5.64 2.78
CA GLU A 357 -0.31 5.13 3.31
C GLU A 357 -1.46 5.02 2.29
N SER A 358 -2.36 4.07 2.55
CA SER A 358 -3.68 3.90 1.93
C SER A 358 -3.74 3.56 0.44
N ARG A 359 -2.81 3.98 -0.44
CA ARG A 359 -2.91 3.82 -1.91
C ARG A 359 -1.77 2.99 -2.53
N PRO A 360 -1.81 1.65 -2.43
CA PRO A 360 -0.79 0.79 -3.01
C PRO A 360 -0.61 0.93 -4.53
N HIS A 361 -1.65 1.36 -5.25
CA HIS A 361 -1.58 1.56 -6.71
C HIS A 361 -0.77 2.82 -7.09
N VAL A 362 -0.81 3.86 -6.24
CA VAL A 362 0.07 5.02 -6.35
C VAL A 362 1.49 4.62 -5.95
N ASN A 363 1.64 3.86 -4.85
CA ASN A 363 2.96 3.36 -4.43
C ASN A 363 3.62 2.56 -5.56
N ASP A 364 2.90 1.64 -6.20
CA ASP A 364 3.39 0.86 -7.35
C ASP A 364 3.83 1.75 -8.51
N ARG A 365 3.01 2.76 -8.84
CA ARG A 365 3.34 3.73 -9.89
C ARG A 365 4.64 4.48 -9.59
N LEU A 366 4.78 5.00 -8.38
CA LEU A 366 5.98 5.72 -7.95
C LEU A 366 7.18 4.78 -7.85
N ALA A 367 7.01 3.56 -7.35
CA ALA A 367 8.05 2.55 -7.25
C ALA A 367 8.67 2.20 -8.61
N LYS A 368 7.85 2.06 -9.65
CA LYS A 368 8.31 1.81 -11.03
C LYS A 368 9.08 3.00 -11.61
N LEU A 369 8.66 4.22 -11.31
CA LEU A 369 9.37 5.45 -11.72
C LEU A 369 10.70 5.59 -10.98
N ILE A 370 10.70 5.43 -9.66
CA ILE A 370 11.90 5.44 -8.81
C ILE A 370 12.91 4.36 -9.27
N TRP A 371 12.45 3.15 -9.59
CA TRP A 371 13.31 2.10 -10.14
C TRP A 371 14.01 2.52 -11.42
N SER A 372 13.33 3.29 -12.27
CA SER A 372 13.87 3.78 -13.54
C SER A 372 14.99 4.81 -13.31
N GLU A 373 14.93 5.57 -12.21
CA GLU A 373 15.96 6.51 -11.80
C GLU A 373 17.20 5.84 -11.21
N ARG A 374 17.13 4.55 -10.83
CA ARG A 374 18.25 3.75 -10.28
C ARG A 374 18.88 4.34 -9.02
N PRO A 375 18.12 4.61 -7.96
CA PRO A 375 18.68 5.09 -6.70
C PRO A 375 19.51 4.01 -6.00
N ASN A 376 20.49 4.47 -5.21
CA ASN A 376 21.26 3.62 -4.33
C ASN A 376 20.44 3.18 -3.10
N PHE A 377 19.53 4.02 -2.63
CA PHE A 377 18.62 3.75 -1.52
C PHE A 377 17.39 4.68 -1.60
N LEU A 378 16.37 4.35 -0.81
CA LEU A 378 15.14 5.11 -0.63
C LEU A 378 15.09 5.64 0.81
N ILE A 379 14.77 6.91 0.99
CA ILE A 379 14.32 7.47 2.26
C ILE A 379 12.79 7.49 2.25
N ASN A 380 12.17 6.91 3.27
CA ASN A 380 10.73 7.05 3.54
C ASN A 380 10.52 7.95 4.77
N LEU A 381 9.78 9.05 4.61
CA LEU A 381 9.61 10.13 5.58
C LEU A 381 8.49 9.89 6.61
N GLY A 382 8.09 8.63 6.84
CA GLY A 382 7.03 8.26 7.80
C GLY A 382 5.66 8.15 7.15
N ASP A 383 4.67 7.73 7.94
CA ASP A 383 3.33 7.33 7.50
C ASP A 383 3.43 6.31 6.37
N LEU A 384 4.17 5.24 6.68
CA LEU A 384 4.21 4.04 5.84
C LEU A 384 2.79 3.46 5.73
N THR A 385 2.02 3.62 6.82
CA THR A 385 0.62 3.24 7.02
C THR A 385 -0.17 4.39 7.67
N ASP A 386 -1.50 4.41 7.54
CA ASP A 386 -2.41 5.50 8.02
C ASP A 386 -2.73 5.40 9.53
N ALA A 387 -2.76 4.18 10.05
CA ALA A 387 -3.01 3.86 11.44
C ALA A 387 -2.50 2.45 11.80
N GLY A 388 -1.24 2.15 11.49
CA GLY A 388 -0.56 0.87 11.69
C GLY A 388 -0.29 0.47 13.14
N LYS A 389 -1.29 0.57 14.01
CA LYS A 389 -1.27 0.04 15.39
C LYS A 389 -1.35 -1.49 15.40
N GLU A 390 -1.07 -2.13 16.53
CA GLU A 390 -1.11 -3.60 16.67
C GLU A 390 -2.36 -4.27 16.02
N PRO A 391 -3.60 -3.78 16.20
CA PRO A 391 -4.79 -4.41 15.59
C PRO A 391 -4.96 -4.20 14.08
N HIS A 392 -4.16 -3.32 13.46
CA HIS A 392 -4.31 -2.86 12.08
C HIS A 392 -3.19 -3.39 11.16
N ARG A 393 -2.71 -4.60 11.43
CA ARG A 393 -1.65 -5.29 10.66
C ARG A 393 -1.89 -5.31 9.14
N TYR A 394 -3.14 -5.29 8.70
CA TYR A 394 -3.47 -5.31 7.29
C TYR A 394 -2.94 -4.08 6.52
N GLU A 395 -2.75 -2.92 7.15
CA GLU A 395 -2.20 -1.74 6.45
C GLU A 395 -0.76 -2.00 6.00
N TRP A 396 0.01 -2.73 6.82
CA TRP A 396 1.33 -3.19 6.45
C TRP A 396 1.27 -4.21 5.31
N THR A 397 0.46 -5.25 5.45
CA THR A 397 0.47 -6.40 4.53
C THR A 397 -0.32 -6.20 3.24
N HIS A 398 -1.42 -5.45 3.27
CA HIS A 398 -2.33 -5.22 2.14
C HIS A 398 -2.20 -3.82 1.51
N GLU A 399 -1.43 -2.91 2.10
CA GLU A 399 -1.17 -1.57 1.53
C GLU A 399 0.34 -1.35 1.33
N TYR A 400 1.13 -1.18 2.40
CA TYR A 400 2.55 -0.82 2.27
C TYR A 400 3.38 -1.87 1.51
N PHE A 401 3.41 -3.12 2.00
CA PHE A 401 4.24 -4.16 1.39
C PHE A 401 3.74 -4.55 0.00
N ILE A 402 2.43 -4.61 -0.23
CA ILE A 402 1.94 -4.94 -1.57
C ILE A 402 2.40 -3.88 -2.59
N GLY A 403 2.35 -2.59 -2.25
CA GLY A 403 2.73 -1.50 -3.14
C GLY A 403 4.24 -1.34 -3.35
N MET A 404 5.03 -1.44 -2.27
CA MET A 404 6.44 -1.04 -2.27
C MET A 404 7.44 -2.20 -2.44
N ASN A 405 7.07 -3.43 -2.10
CA ASN A 405 8.03 -4.54 -1.97
C ASN A 405 8.76 -4.91 -3.28
N GLN A 406 8.11 -4.68 -4.43
CA GLN A 406 8.75 -4.80 -5.74
C GLN A 406 10.01 -3.93 -5.87
N LEU A 407 10.04 -2.75 -5.25
CA LEU A 407 11.18 -1.85 -5.21
C LEU A 407 12.12 -2.18 -4.05
N THR A 408 11.58 -2.37 -2.84
CA THR A 408 12.38 -2.52 -1.62
C THR A 408 13.12 -3.86 -1.53
N SER A 409 12.72 -4.85 -2.33
CA SER A 409 13.48 -6.08 -2.61
C SER A 409 14.78 -5.84 -3.40
N ARG A 410 15.00 -4.62 -3.91
CA ARG A 410 16.21 -4.28 -4.70
C ARG A 410 16.87 -2.98 -4.30
N VAL A 411 16.12 -2.08 -3.68
CA VAL A 411 16.57 -0.77 -3.22
C VAL A 411 16.42 -0.70 -1.70
N PRO A 412 17.53 -0.58 -0.94
CA PRO A 412 17.48 -0.46 0.51
C PRO A 412 16.65 0.73 0.98
N VAL A 413 15.89 0.54 2.05
CA VAL A 413 15.06 1.57 2.67
C VAL A 413 15.66 2.06 3.97
N PHE A 414 15.56 3.37 4.18
CA PHE A 414 15.77 4.06 5.44
C PHE A 414 14.51 4.85 5.76
N ALA A 415 13.79 4.46 6.80
CA ALA A 415 12.54 5.08 7.20
C ALA A 415 12.71 5.89 8.49
N VAL A 416 11.87 6.90 8.67
CA VAL A 416 11.51 7.47 9.98
C VAL A 416 10.07 7.07 10.30
N PRO A 417 9.67 7.01 11.57
CA PRO A 417 8.27 6.82 11.92
C PRO A 417 7.47 8.13 11.78
N GLY A 418 6.22 8.00 11.34
CA GLY A 418 5.22 9.07 11.38
C GLY A 418 4.08 8.80 12.37
N ASN A 419 3.08 9.67 12.41
CA ASN A 419 1.93 9.51 13.32
C ASN A 419 1.11 8.26 13.01
N GLY A 420 1.08 7.80 11.75
CA GLY A 420 0.45 6.56 11.34
C GLY A 420 1.10 5.31 11.95
N GLU A 421 2.36 5.40 12.37
CA GLU A 421 3.05 4.34 13.11
C GLU A 421 2.83 4.41 14.64
N ASP A 422 2.21 5.47 15.17
CA ASP A 422 1.78 5.71 16.56
C ASP A 422 2.70 5.12 17.66
N ASP A 423 2.42 3.88 18.10
CA ASP A 423 3.10 3.15 19.19
C ASP A 423 4.41 2.47 18.78
N LEU A 424 4.78 2.59 17.50
CA LEU A 424 5.93 1.98 16.84
C LEU A 424 5.94 0.45 16.84
N TYR A 425 4.84 -0.22 17.22
CA TYR A 425 4.80 -1.68 17.35
C TYR A 425 5.19 -2.36 16.05
N TRP A 426 4.45 -2.09 14.97
CA TRP A 426 4.72 -2.69 13.67
C TRP A 426 5.93 -2.06 12.98
N TYR A 427 6.22 -0.78 13.25
CA TYR A 427 7.42 -0.13 12.75
C TYR A 427 8.68 -0.84 13.23
N ASN A 428 8.83 -1.08 14.53
CA ASN A 428 9.96 -1.81 15.11
C ASN A 428 9.91 -3.30 14.75
N HIS A 429 8.71 -3.88 14.55
CA HIS A 429 8.58 -5.25 14.07
C HIS A 429 9.18 -5.44 12.67
N TYR A 430 8.96 -4.49 11.76
CA TYR A 430 9.38 -4.60 10.36
C TYR A 430 10.70 -3.87 10.05
N HIS A 431 11.27 -3.13 10.99
CA HIS A 431 12.54 -2.43 10.79
C HIS A 431 13.60 -2.80 11.82
N ASP A 432 14.59 -3.56 11.37
CA ASP A 432 15.82 -3.83 12.10
C ASP A 432 16.80 -2.65 11.91
N TYR A 433 16.60 -1.58 12.68
CA TYR A 433 17.48 -0.41 12.74
C TYR A 433 18.33 -0.40 14.03
N PRO A 434 19.47 0.32 14.06
CA PRO A 434 20.27 0.43 15.26
C PRO A 434 19.51 1.04 16.43
N GLU A 435 19.83 0.56 17.64
CA GLU A 435 19.37 1.13 18.91
C GLU A 435 19.80 2.59 19.11
N PRO A 436 18.98 3.45 19.76
CA PRO A 436 17.63 3.18 20.26
C PRO A 436 16.60 3.24 19.12
N GLU A 437 15.95 2.13 18.81
CA GLU A 437 15.01 1.99 17.68
C GLU A 437 14.07 3.20 17.54
N GLY A 438 13.88 3.71 16.32
CA GLY A 438 13.05 4.89 16.02
C GLY A 438 13.83 6.16 15.62
N PHE A 439 15.04 6.37 16.15
CA PHE A 439 15.93 7.46 15.70
C PHE A 439 17.40 7.01 15.64
N TYR A 440 18.05 7.30 14.53
CA TYR A 440 19.37 6.75 14.22
C TYR A 440 20.11 7.62 13.21
N LYS A 441 21.37 7.27 12.92
CA LYS A 441 22.15 7.92 11.87
C LYS A 441 22.81 6.90 10.96
N PHE A 442 23.12 7.33 9.76
CA PHE A 442 23.98 6.59 8.85
C PHE A 442 24.78 7.52 7.96
N ARG A 443 25.82 6.97 7.32
CA ARG A 443 26.59 7.66 6.29
C ARG A 443 26.45 6.94 4.97
N PHE A 444 26.40 7.72 3.89
CA PHE A 444 26.44 7.22 2.53
C PHE A 444 27.33 8.13 1.69
N GLY A 445 28.49 7.63 1.28
CA GLY A 445 29.53 8.46 0.67
C GLY A 445 29.91 9.66 1.57
N ASP A 446 29.87 10.85 1.00
CA ASP A 446 30.21 12.11 1.69
C ASP A 446 29.07 12.70 2.53
N ALA A 447 27.92 12.03 2.65
CA ALA A 447 26.76 12.52 3.36
C ALA A 447 26.49 11.78 4.68
N ALA A 448 26.00 12.52 5.67
CA ALA A 448 25.43 12.00 6.90
C ALA A 448 23.93 12.30 6.96
N PHE A 449 23.16 11.31 7.41
CA PHE A 449 21.72 11.37 7.56
C PHE A 449 21.38 11.15 9.03
N PHE A 450 20.57 12.05 9.59
CA PHE A 450 20.07 12.00 10.96
C PHE A 450 18.56 11.75 10.88
N MET A 451 18.16 10.53 11.25
CA MET A 451 16.80 10.04 11.19
C MET A 451 16.18 10.20 12.58
N LEU A 452 15.10 10.97 12.70
CA LEU A 452 14.51 11.35 13.99
C LEU A 452 13.04 10.92 14.06
N ASP A 453 12.62 10.51 15.25
CA ASP A 453 11.22 10.25 15.56
C ASP A 453 10.56 11.55 16.04
N SER A 454 9.59 12.04 15.26
CA SER A 454 8.86 13.28 15.58
C SER A 454 7.53 13.06 16.31
N ASN A 455 7.16 11.82 16.64
CA ASN A 455 5.90 11.53 17.32
C ASN A 455 5.88 12.11 18.75
N GLN A 456 7.03 12.15 19.43
CA GLN A 456 7.20 12.74 20.78
C GLN A 456 7.91 14.11 20.76
N ARG A 457 7.83 14.83 19.65
CA ARG A 457 8.50 16.13 19.43
C ARG A 457 8.28 17.19 20.54
N LYS A 458 7.15 17.19 21.25
CA LYS A 458 6.89 18.19 22.31
C LYS A 458 7.87 18.03 23.48
N GLU A 459 8.26 16.80 23.78
CA GLU A 459 9.17 16.42 24.86
C GLU A 459 10.61 16.18 24.36
N GLU A 460 10.77 15.65 23.14
CA GLU A 460 12.05 15.16 22.63
C GLU A 460 12.80 16.17 21.73
N PHE A 461 12.10 17.09 21.06
CA PHE A 461 12.70 18.09 20.15
C PHE A 461 12.98 19.44 20.85
N VAL A 462 13.15 19.41 22.17
CA VAL A 462 13.43 20.59 23.01
C VAL A 462 14.71 20.39 23.81
N PRO A 463 15.43 21.46 24.23
CA PRO A 463 16.60 21.34 25.08
C PRO A 463 16.34 20.48 26.33
N GLY A 464 17.22 19.50 26.59
CA GLY A 464 17.05 18.49 27.63
C GLY A 464 16.27 17.23 27.22
N GLY A 465 15.58 17.24 26.07
CA GLY A 465 15.01 16.04 25.44
C GLY A 465 16.11 15.10 24.95
N LYS A 466 15.86 13.78 24.94
CA LYS A 466 16.90 12.79 24.62
C LYS A 466 17.32 12.91 23.16
N GLN A 467 16.37 13.03 22.24
CA GLN A 467 16.67 13.20 20.81
C GLN A 467 17.37 14.53 20.52
N TYR A 468 16.97 15.63 21.17
CA TYR A 468 17.63 16.92 21.05
C TYR A 468 19.12 16.87 21.45
N GLU A 469 19.42 16.32 22.65
CA GLU A 469 20.79 16.23 23.14
C GLU A 469 21.63 15.24 22.33
N TRP A 470 21.01 14.13 21.89
CA TRP A 470 21.63 13.18 20.96
C TRP A 470 22.00 13.88 19.65
N LEU A 471 21.05 14.54 18.99
CA LEU A 471 21.28 15.20 17.71
C LEU A 471 22.36 16.27 17.84
N LYS A 472 22.31 17.10 18.88
CA LYS A 472 23.32 18.13 19.14
C LYS A 472 24.73 17.53 19.21
N LYS A 473 24.90 16.43 19.96
CA LYS A 473 26.17 15.72 20.08
C LYS A 473 26.61 15.14 18.74
N GLU A 474 25.71 14.48 18.03
CA GLU A 474 26.04 13.80 16.77
C GLU A 474 26.34 14.80 15.64
N LEU A 475 25.65 15.94 15.58
CA LEU A 475 25.94 17.04 14.65
C LEU A 475 27.27 17.72 14.98
N ALA A 476 27.56 17.97 16.26
CA ALA A 476 28.84 18.56 16.67
C ALA A 476 30.05 17.68 16.32
N ALA A 477 29.87 16.36 16.32
CA ALA A 477 30.88 15.39 15.93
C ALA A 477 30.91 15.09 14.42
N CYS A 478 30.00 15.64 13.63
CA CYS A 478 29.83 15.29 12.23
C CYS A 478 30.73 16.11 11.30
N ASP A 479 31.62 15.41 10.60
CA ASP A 479 32.53 15.93 9.58
C ASP A 479 32.04 15.72 8.14
N ALA A 480 30.80 15.24 7.95
CA ALA A 480 30.26 14.97 6.63
C ALA A 480 30.17 16.24 5.80
N LYS A 481 30.46 16.13 4.50
CA LYS A 481 30.32 17.23 3.56
C LYS A 481 28.86 17.64 3.45
N TRP A 482 27.95 16.69 3.34
CA TRP A 482 26.51 16.96 3.27
C TRP A 482 25.81 16.42 4.51
N LYS A 483 24.92 17.22 5.10
CA LYS A 483 24.17 16.85 6.31
C LYS A 483 22.68 16.97 6.04
N PHE A 484 21.96 15.88 6.28
CA PHE A 484 20.52 15.78 6.12
C PHE A 484 19.87 15.41 7.45
N ALA A 485 18.82 16.12 7.84
CA ALA A 485 17.93 15.68 8.91
C ALA A 485 16.61 15.20 8.30
N CYS A 486 16.09 14.07 8.77
CA CYS A 486 14.84 13.48 8.28
C CYS A 486 13.94 13.22 9.49
N HIS A 487 12.69 13.66 9.41
CA HIS A 487 11.64 13.39 10.40
C HIS A 487 10.28 13.52 9.72
N HIS A 488 9.20 13.09 10.37
CA HIS A 488 7.90 13.07 9.72
C HIS A 488 7.16 14.42 9.73
N HIS A 489 7.00 15.06 10.89
CA HIS A 489 6.19 16.28 11.02
C HIS A 489 6.89 17.55 10.50
N ALA A 490 6.13 18.52 9.97
CA ALA A 490 6.68 19.66 9.24
C ALA A 490 7.30 20.76 10.12
N ALA A 491 8.50 21.23 9.73
CA ALA A 491 9.15 22.38 10.37
C ALA A 491 8.71 23.72 9.76
N TYR A 492 8.67 23.78 8.42
CA TYR A 492 8.20 24.92 7.64
C TYR A 492 7.28 24.47 6.53
N THR A 493 6.06 25.01 6.46
CA THR A 493 5.08 24.66 5.43
C THR A 493 4.07 25.79 5.20
N GLY A 494 3.64 25.93 3.97
CA GLY A 494 2.52 26.74 3.52
C GLY A 494 1.30 25.92 3.13
N GLU A 495 1.09 24.76 3.75
CA GLU A 495 -0.17 24.00 3.70
C GLU A 495 -1.32 24.80 4.34
N GLU A 496 -2.55 24.52 3.92
CA GLU A 496 -3.70 25.39 4.17
C GLU A 496 -4.45 25.21 5.49
N ASP A 497 -4.37 24.06 6.19
CA ASP A 497 -5.28 23.71 7.30
C ASP A 497 -4.58 23.16 8.56
N ASP A 498 -3.56 22.31 8.45
CA ASP A 498 -3.01 21.53 9.58
C ASP A 498 -2.31 22.38 10.64
N TYR A 499 -1.74 23.52 10.22
CA TYR A 499 -1.05 24.46 11.10
C TYR A 499 -1.73 25.84 11.14
N GLY A 500 -3.05 25.84 10.90
CA GLY A 500 -3.95 26.98 10.92
C GLY A 500 -4.72 27.10 9.62
N ASP A 501 -6.04 27.27 9.71
CA ASP A 501 -6.94 27.43 8.55
C ASP A 501 -6.64 28.76 7.84
N THR A 502 -5.76 28.73 6.85
CA THR A 502 -5.29 29.91 6.12
C THR A 502 -6.35 30.58 5.25
N TRP A 503 -7.53 29.98 5.11
CA TRP A 503 -8.70 30.62 4.50
C TRP A 503 -9.48 31.50 5.50
N LYS A 504 -9.22 31.35 6.81
CA LYS A 504 -9.92 32.08 7.88
C LYS A 504 -9.00 32.87 8.80
N GLU A 505 -7.80 32.37 9.07
CA GLU A 505 -6.85 32.92 10.05
C GLU A 505 -5.38 32.77 9.63
N GLY A 506 -4.46 33.14 10.53
CA GLY A 506 -3.03 33.01 10.29
C GLY A 506 -2.51 31.60 10.59
N THR A 507 -1.38 31.24 9.99
CA THR A 507 -0.70 29.96 10.20
C THR A 507 0.52 30.11 11.11
N THR A 508 0.92 29.04 11.79
CA THR A 508 2.22 28.95 12.48
C THR A 508 3.37 28.58 11.54
N PHE A 509 3.08 28.44 10.24
CA PHE A 509 4.00 28.05 9.18
C PHE A 509 4.69 26.70 9.43
N GLY A 510 4.02 25.76 10.09
CA GLY A 510 4.58 24.46 10.49
C GLY A 510 4.33 24.16 11.96
N ASP A 511 4.76 22.98 12.42
CA ASP A 511 4.53 22.51 13.78
C ASP A 511 5.41 23.28 14.79
N PRO A 512 4.83 24.03 15.74
CA PRO A 512 5.60 24.81 16.71
C PRO A 512 6.47 23.96 17.65
N ALA A 513 6.17 22.67 17.83
CA ALA A 513 7.00 21.75 18.58
C ALA A 513 8.21 21.29 17.75
N VAL A 514 8.03 21.03 16.44
CA VAL A 514 9.16 20.72 15.54
C VAL A 514 10.08 21.92 15.40
N GLN A 515 9.55 23.14 15.27
CA GLN A 515 10.35 24.36 15.09
C GLN A 515 11.39 24.60 16.21
N LYS A 516 11.23 23.99 17.40
CA LYS A 516 12.18 24.12 18.52
C LYS A 516 13.53 23.43 18.29
N ILE A 517 13.61 22.45 17.39
CA ILE A 517 14.89 21.78 17.06
C ILE A 517 15.63 22.47 15.90
N VAL A 518 14.93 23.29 15.11
CA VAL A 518 15.49 24.01 13.94
C VAL A 518 16.78 24.79 14.27
N PRO A 519 16.93 25.46 15.42
CA PRO A 519 18.19 26.12 15.77
C PRO A 519 19.41 25.20 15.75
N LEU A 520 19.29 23.90 16.06
CA LEU A 520 20.40 22.95 15.93
C LEU A 520 20.77 22.70 14.47
N TYR A 521 19.78 22.58 13.59
CA TYR A 521 20.01 22.41 12.16
C TYR A 521 20.79 23.62 11.60
N GLU A 522 20.38 24.83 11.97
CA GLU A 522 21.02 26.06 11.57
C GLU A 522 22.42 26.26 12.19
N GLU A 523 22.60 25.91 13.47
CA GLU A 523 23.88 26.02 14.20
C GLU A 523 24.96 25.13 13.59
N PHE A 524 24.60 23.89 13.24
CA PHE A 524 25.57 22.90 12.75
C PHE A 524 25.63 22.77 11.23
N GLY A 525 24.93 23.65 10.51
CA GLY A 525 24.94 23.73 9.04
C GLY A 525 24.38 22.47 8.38
N VAL A 526 23.20 22.02 8.81
CA VAL A 526 22.41 21.03 8.09
C VAL A 526 21.98 21.64 6.75
N ASP A 527 22.22 20.92 5.65
CA ASP A 527 21.97 21.46 4.32
C ASP A 527 20.49 21.39 3.94
N MET A 528 19.85 20.29 4.32
CA MET A 528 18.44 20.04 4.02
C MET A 528 17.77 19.23 5.13
N VAL A 529 16.58 19.67 5.54
CA VAL A 529 15.67 18.99 6.46
C VAL A 529 14.51 18.46 5.62
N MET A 530 14.26 17.15 5.67
CA MET A 530 13.25 16.48 4.85
C MET A 530 12.15 15.90 5.73
N PHE A 531 10.89 16.12 5.35
CA PHE A 531 9.72 15.64 6.10
C PHE A 531 8.51 15.35 5.21
N GLY A 532 7.57 14.57 5.76
CA GLY A 532 6.31 14.17 5.14
C GLY A 532 5.14 14.84 5.85
N HIS A 533 4.17 14.04 6.30
CA HIS A 533 2.98 14.39 7.09
C HIS A 533 1.89 15.13 6.30
N LEU A 534 2.30 16.13 5.52
CA LEU A 534 1.40 16.88 4.68
C LEU A 534 1.45 16.36 3.25
N HIS A 535 0.30 16.08 2.67
CA HIS A 535 0.16 15.32 1.43
C HIS A 535 0.35 16.15 0.15
N LEU A 536 1.39 16.98 0.13
CA LEU A 536 1.82 17.77 -1.03
C LEU A 536 3.35 17.89 -1.08
N TYR A 537 3.85 18.50 -2.14
CA TYR A 537 5.25 18.86 -2.25
C TYR A 537 5.44 20.34 -1.92
N GLU A 538 6.40 20.64 -1.06
CA GLU A 538 6.88 22.00 -0.86
C GLU A 538 8.39 22.04 -0.63
N ARG A 539 9.05 23.02 -1.20
CA ARG A 539 10.45 23.33 -0.90
C ARG A 539 10.58 24.80 -0.51
N SER A 540 11.22 25.05 0.62
CA SER A 540 11.55 26.40 1.05
C SER A 540 12.75 26.98 0.28
N HIS A 541 12.87 28.30 0.29
CA HIS A 541 14.16 28.98 0.21
C HIS A 541 15.00 28.61 1.45
N PRO A 542 16.33 28.77 1.43
CA PRO A 542 17.16 28.54 2.61
C PRO A 542 16.71 29.42 3.79
N MET A 543 16.44 28.80 4.94
CA MET A 543 15.89 29.44 6.13
C MET A 543 16.92 29.54 7.25
N LYS A 544 16.97 30.71 7.92
CA LYS A 544 17.75 30.91 9.14
C LYS A 544 17.05 31.91 10.06
N GLY A 545 16.90 31.58 11.34
CA GLY A 545 16.28 32.46 12.33
C GLY A 545 14.86 32.89 11.94
N GLY A 546 14.10 32.01 11.26
CA GLY A 546 12.75 32.28 10.78
C GLY A 546 12.65 33.24 9.59
N GLN A 547 13.76 33.50 8.88
CA GLN A 547 13.82 34.35 7.70
C GLN A 547 14.54 33.64 6.55
N VAL A 548 14.35 34.11 5.32
CA VAL A 548 15.10 33.62 4.17
C VAL A 548 16.55 34.14 4.24
N ASP A 549 17.52 33.23 4.22
CA ASP A 549 18.96 33.51 4.21
C ASP A 549 19.68 32.60 3.20
N PHE A 550 19.86 33.11 1.98
CA PHE A 550 20.54 32.38 0.90
C PHE A 550 22.04 32.10 1.16
N ALA A 551 22.67 32.75 2.14
CA ALA A 551 24.08 32.60 2.41
C ALA A 551 24.37 31.48 3.42
N ALA A 552 23.47 31.27 4.38
CA ALA A 552 23.72 30.38 5.51
C ALA A 552 22.49 29.61 6.01
N GLY A 553 21.37 29.62 5.28
CA GLY A 553 20.14 28.95 5.68
C GLY A 553 20.07 27.47 5.29
N THR A 554 19.18 26.77 5.98
CA THR A 554 18.84 25.35 5.77
C THR A 554 17.64 25.25 4.84
N ILE A 555 17.64 24.32 3.89
CA ILE A 555 16.47 24.08 3.04
C ILE A 555 15.51 23.11 3.74
N HIS A 556 14.22 23.41 3.71
CA HIS A 556 13.17 22.53 4.22
C HIS A 556 12.41 21.95 3.03
N LEU A 557 12.34 20.62 2.98
CA LEU A 557 11.73 19.85 1.90
C LEU A 557 10.60 19.00 2.46
N LEU A 558 9.37 19.37 2.12
CA LEU A 558 8.17 18.58 2.30
C LEU A 558 7.98 17.66 1.08
N ALA A 559 7.90 16.36 1.32
CA ALA A 559 7.74 15.35 0.26
C ALA A 559 6.73 14.25 0.65
N GLY A 560 5.51 14.63 1.03
CA GLY A 560 4.47 13.71 1.51
C GLY A 560 3.49 13.18 0.46
N GLY A 561 3.90 13.11 -0.81
CA GLY A 561 3.01 12.71 -1.90
C GLY A 561 2.94 11.21 -2.19
N GLY A 562 3.33 10.33 -1.27
CA GLY A 562 3.57 8.92 -1.57
C GLY A 562 2.34 8.04 -1.78
N GLY A 563 1.18 8.42 -1.22
CA GLY A 563 -0.05 7.63 -1.26
C GLY A 563 -1.23 8.23 -0.49
N GLY A 564 -0.96 9.04 0.54
CA GLY A 564 -1.96 9.74 1.33
C GLY A 564 -2.86 10.69 0.54
N ASN A 565 -3.91 11.18 1.17
CA ASN A 565 -4.92 12.02 0.51
C ASN A 565 -4.35 13.40 0.18
N ILE A 566 -4.21 13.73 -1.11
CA ILE A 566 -3.60 15.00 -1.52
C ILE A 566 -4.30 16.23 -0.93
N GLU A 567 -3.54 16.97 -0.13
CA GLU A 567 -3.87 18.27 0.49
C GLU A 567 -3.64 19.44 -0.46
N ASP A 568 -3.87 20.66 0.00
CA ASP A 568 -3.66 21.88 -0.79
C ASP A 568 -2.77 22.90 -0.06
N PHE A 569 -2.26 23.86 -0.81
CA PHE A 569 -1.44 24.94 -0.27
C PHE A 569 -2.30 26.16 0.06
N ALA A 570 -1.82 26.97 1.00
CA ALA A 570 -2.45 28.20 1.45
C ALA A 570 -2.85 29.13 0.27
N PRO A 571 -3.96 29.88 0.40
CA PRO A 571 -4.49 30.73 -0.68
C PRO A 571 -3.58 31.92 -1.04
N THR A 572 -2.57 32.21 -0.22
CA THR A 572 -1.58 33.25 -0.48
C THR A 572 -0.17 32.66 -0.40
N PRO A 573 0.76 33.05 -1.28
CA PRO A 573 2.14 32.60 -1.21
C PRO A 573 2.78 32.87 0.16
N THR A 574 3.39 31.86 0.76
CA THR A 574 4.20 32.04 1.98
C THR A 574 5.58 32.60 1.61
N PHE A 575 6.14 33.46 2.47
CA PHE A 575 7.34 34.24 2.15
C PHE A 575 8.60 33.38 1.93
N PHE A 576 8.61 32.16 2.47
CA PHE A 576 9.74 31.23 2.35
C PHE A 576 9.54 30.18 1.27
N SER A 577 8.33 29.98 0.73
CA SER A 577 8.10 28.91 -0.25
C SER A 577 8.78 29.23 -1.57
N ALA A 578 9.69 28.35 -1.99
CA ALA A 578 10.35 28.47 -3.29
C ALA A 578 9.58 27.71 -4.38
N LYS A 579 8.92 26.61 -4.01
CA LYS A 579 8.11 25.80 -4.94
C LYS A 579 7.09 24.96 -4.17
N VAL A 580 5.87 24.94 -4.68
CA VAL A 580 4.81 24.01 -4.27
C VAL A 580 4.36 23.14 -5.44
N HIS A 581 3.86 21.94 -5.16
CA HIS A 581 3.11 21.13 -6.10
C HIS A 581 2.08 20.26 -5.38
N ARG A 582 0.83 20.37 -5.83
CA ARG A 582 -0.28 19.52 -5.39
C ARG A 582 -0.36 18.28 -6.27
N GLY A 583 -0.07 17.11 -5.71
CA GLY A 583 -0.15 15.83 -6.40
C GLY A 583 0.86 14.81 -5.87
N HIS A 584 0.63 13.54 -6.23
CA HIS A 584 1.54 12.45 -5.88
C HIS A 584 2.88 12.58 -6.59
N HIS A 585 3.96 12.28 -5.87
CA HIS A 585 5.32 12.58 -6.36
C HIS A 585 6.40 11.79 -5.63
N TYR A 586 7.63 11.91 -6.15
CA TYR A 586 8.84 11.48 -5.49
C TYR A 586 9.99 12.45 -5.81
N VAL A 587 11.04 12.44 -5.00
CA VAL A 587 12.22 13.29 -5.20
C VAL A 587 13.45 12.42 -5.41
N ILE A 588 14.31 12.80 -6.36
CA ILE A 588 15.65 12.23 -6.53
C ILE A 588 16.67 13.28 -6.12
N ILE A 589 17.61 12.89 -5.27
CA ILE A 589 18.77 13.71 -4.89
C ILE A 589 20.03 12.96 -5.31
N GLU A 590 20.81 13.60 -6.17
CA GLU A 590 22.10 13.12 -6.64
C GLU A 590 23.21 13.91 -5.97
N SER A 591 24.17 13.22 -5.36
CA SER A 591 25.38 13.80 -4.80
C SER A 591 26.58 13.44 -5.68
N GLN A 592 27.27 14.46 -6.18
CA GLN A 592 28.49 14.31 -6.97
C GLN A 592 29.48 15.40 -6.58
N ASN A 593 30.65 15.00 -6.07
CA ASN A 593 31.72 15.90 -5.63
C ASN A 593 31.23 16.94 -4.61
N ASN A 594 31.14 18.20 -5.05
CA ASN A 594 30.69 19.33 -4.24
C ASN A 594 29.30 19.80 -4.64
N THR A 595 28.54 19.00 -5.37
CA THR A 595 27.22 19.38 -5.91
C THR A 595 26.15 18.38 -5.46
N LEU A 596 25.03 18.91 -4.99
CA LEU A 596 23.75 18.18 -4.91
C LEU A 596 22.84 18.66 -6.03
N THR A 597 22.24 17.72 -6.74
CA THR A 597 21.14 17.99 -7.68
C THR A 597 19.89 17.31 -7.17
N MET A 598 18.85 18.10 -6.89
CA MET A 598 17.54 17.62 -6.47
C MET A 598 16.56 17.81 -7.63
N ARG A 599 15.72 16.82 -7.89
CA ARG A 599 14.60 16.89 -8.83
C ARG A 599 13.37 16.25 -8.20
N MET A 600 12.24 16.93 -8.31
CA MET A 600 10.92 16.38 -7.97
C MET A 600 10.23 15.94 -9.25
N TYR A 601 9.68 14.74 -9.25
CA TYR A 601 8.93 14.17 -10.37
C TYR A 601 7.48 13.85 -9.95
N ASP A 602 6.54 14.11 -10.85
CA ASP A 602 5.14 13.70 -10.67
C ASP A 602 4.90 12.23 -11.07
N THR A 603 3.66 11.77 -10.95
CA THR A 603 3.23 10.42 -11.36
C THR A 603 3.34 10.14 -12.86
N ASN A 604 3.61 11.13 -13.71
CA ASN A 604 3.90 10.93 -15.12
C ASN A 604 5.41 10.81 -15.40
N GLY A 605 6.26 10.97 -14.38
CA GLY A 605 7.71 11.05 -14.54
C GLY A 605 8.17 12.42 -15.05
N ALA A 606 7.32 13.45 -15.00
CA ALA A 606 7.69 14.80 -15.42
C ALA A 606 8.32 15.56 -14.25
N ILE A 607 9.43 16.25 -14.52
CA ILE A 607 10.08 17.12 -13.53
C ILE A 607 9.17 18.32 -13.25
N ARG A 608 8.81 18.55 -11.98
CA ARG A 608 8.03 19.72 -11.54
C ARG A 608 8.86 20.72 -10.74
N ASP A 609 9.99 20.29 -10.19
CA ASP A 609 10.96 21.15 -9.51
C ASP A 609 12.39 20.65 -9.71
N SER A 610 13.35 21.58 -9.71
CA SER A 610 14.78 21.25 -9.70
C SER A 610 15.62 22.30 -9.00
N LEU A 611 16.61 21.81 -8.26
CA LEU A 611 17.53 22.61 -7.46
C LEU A 611 18.95 22.05 -7.57
N VAL A 612 19.93 22.94 -7.71
CA VAL A 612 21.35 22.59 -7.64
C VAL A 612 21.99 23.36 -6.48
N LEU A 613 22.59 22.62 -5.54
CA LEU A 613 23.41 23.16 -4.46
C LEU A 613 24.87 22.85 -4.73
N SER A 614 25.75 23.81 -4.48
CA SER A 614 27.20 23.64 -4.64
C SER A 614 27.94 24.16 -3.43
N LYS A 615 28.76 23.30 -2.79
CA LYS A 615 29.66 23.67 -1.69
C LYS A 615 30.99 24.19 -2.23
N GLN A 616 31.36 25.38 -1.80
CA GLN A 616 32.66 25.99 -2.06
C GLN A 616 33.71 25.43 -1.08
N ASP A 617 35.00 25.62 -1.38
CA ASP A 617 36.10 25.17 -0.53
C ASP A 617 36.12 25.83 0.86
N ASP A 618 35.48 27.01 1.01
CA ASP A 618 35.28 27.70 2.29
C ASP A 618 34.04 27.19 3.07
N GLY A 619 33.38 26.13 2.58
CA GLY A 619 32.21 25.50 3.17
C GLY A 619 30.88 26.18 2.84
N LYS A 620 30.88 27.33 2.14
CA LYS A 620 29.63 28.02 1.78
C LYS A 620 28.85 27.26 0.72
N VAL A 621 27.53 27.25 0.89
CA VAL A 621 26.59 26.68 -0.08
C VAL A 621 26.14 27.78 -1.03
N THR A 622 26.18 27.49 -2.32
CA THR A 622 25.63 28.33 -3.38
C THR A 622 24.49 27.60 -4.07
N MET A 623 23.44 28.33 -4.44
CA MET A 623 22.21 27.77 -4.98
C MET A 623 21.94 28.27 -6.40
N LYS A 624 21.50 27.37 -7.28
CA LYS A 624 20.96 27.72 -8.61
C LYS A 624 19.71 26.89 -8.88
N ALA A 625 18.76 27.47 -9.62
CA ALA A 625 17.69 26.67 -10.23
C ALA A 625 18.33 25.64 -11.17
N GLY A 626 17.85 24.40 -11.13
CA GLY A 626 18.28 23.39 -12.10
C GLY A 626 17.64 23.62 -13.46
N ASP A 627 18.33 23.24 -14.54
CA ASP A 627 17.79 23.33 -15.89
C ASP A 627 16.60 22.35 -16.04
N THR A 628 15.40 22.88 -16.26
CA THR A 628 14.18 22.09 -16.53
C THR A 628 13.98 21.80 -18.03
N GLU A 629 14.88 22.29 -18.91
CA GLU A 629 14.74 22.25 -20.37
C GLU A 629 15.03 20.88 -21.05
N GLN A 630 15.12 19.77 -20.31
CA GLN A 630 15.39 18.45 -20.90
C GLN A 630 14.38 17.37 -20.51
N VAL A 631 13.09 17.50 -20.80
CA VAL A 631 12.17 16.34 -20.80
C VAL A 631 11.15 16.32 -21.95
N ASP A 632 11.10 17.33 -22.83
CA ASP A 632 10.13 17.37 -23.94
C ASP A 632 10.68 16.88 -25.30
N ARG A 633 11.56 15.85 -25.28
CA ARG A 633 12.07 15.23 -26.54
C ARG A 633 12.27 13.72 -26.43
N LYS A 634 11.18 12.96 -26.55
CA LYS A 634 10.89 11.93 -27.58
C LYS A 634 9.95 10.86 -27.06
#